data_AF-A0A7Y2ADQ2-F1
#
_entry.id   AF-A0A7Y2ADQ2-F1
#
_cell.length_a   1.000
_cell.length_b   1.000
_cell.length_c   1.000
_cell.angle_alpha   90.00
_cell.angle_beta   90.00
_cell.angle_gamma   90.00
#
_symmetry.space_group_name_H-M   'P 1'
#
loop_
_entity.id
_entity.type
_entity.pdbx_description
1 polymer ?
#
loop_
_entity_poly.entity_id
_entity_poly.type
_entity_poly.pdbx_seq_one_letter_code
_entity_poly.pdbx_strand_id
1 'polypeptide(L)'
;MSPEFEFDTSRKKNAASLPRNKTLNSLLVKSGVIKLAKGLVPRKLRQNLSGVLYSSKNLPSLATEEVSYLRGYYLSEVNGLCSLINRDLTSIWQEFKS
;
A
#
# COMPACT_ATOMS: atom_id res chain seq x y z
N MET A 1 -32.68 -16.64 -19.77
CA MET A 1 -31.56 -16.69 -20.73
C MET A 1 -30.47 -15.83 -20.12
N SER A 2 -29.57 -16.46 -19.37
CA SER A 2 -28.59 -15.75 -18.53
C SER A 2 -27.39 -15.38 -19.39
N PRO A 3 -26.88 -14.13 -19.33
CA PRO A 3 -25.68 -13.76 -20.05
C PRO A 3 -24.47 -14.50 -19.44
N GLU A 4 -23.75 -15.21 -20.30
CA GLU A 4 -22.55 -15.95 -19.98
C GLU A 4 -21.43 -14.96 -19.65
N PHE A 5 -21.19 -14.78 -18.35
CA PHE A 5 -20.15 -13.89 -17.84
C PHE A 5 -18.80 -14.62 -17.93
N GLU A 6 -17.99 -14.28 -18.94
CA GLU A 6 -16.61 -14.77 -19.05
C GLU A 6 -15.68 -13.94 -18.17
N PHE A 7 -15.05 -14.58 -17.18
CA PHE A 7 -14.01 -13.95 -16.37
C PHE A 7 -12.72 -13.81 -17.18
N ASP A 8 -12.34 -12.58 -17.54
CA ASP A 8 -11.02 -12.29 -18.13
C ASP A 8 -9.91 -12.42 -17.09
N THR A 9 -9.25 -13.58 -17.05
CA THR A 9 -8.10 -13.87 -16.18
C THR A 9 -6.75 -13.48 -16.78
N SER A 10 -6.71 -12.83 -17.95
CA SER A 10 -5.46 -12.46 -18.63
C SER A 10 -4.63 -11.44 -17.85
N ARG A 11 -5.29 -10.63 -17.00
CA ARG A 11 -4.66 -9.58 -16.22
C ARG A 11 -4.38 -10.06 -14.80
N LYS A 12 -3.12 -10.44 -14.52
CA LYS A 12 -2.59 -10.61 -13.15
C LYS A 12 -2.50 -9.25 -12.44
N LYS A 13 -3.64 -8.70 -12.03
CA LYS A 13 -3.69 -7.60 -11.06
C LYS A 13 -3.61 -8.23 -9.67
N ASN A 14 -2.76 -7.70 -8.78
CA ASN A 14 -2.46 -8.20 -7.43
C ASN A 14 -1.35 -9.26 -7.30
N ALA A 15 -0.37 -9.28 -8.19
CA ALA A 15 0.93 -9.85 -7.84
C ALA A 15 1.62 -8.89 -6.87
N ALA A 16 1.30 -9.00 -5.58
CA ALA A 16 2.09 -8.37 -4.52
C ALA A 16 3.57 -8.70 -4.77
N SER A 17 4.38 -7.65 -4.94
CA SER A 17 5.80 -7.68 -5.28
C SER A 17 6.60 -8.60 -4.35
N LEU A 18 6.61 -9.90 -4.64
CA LEU A 18 7.58 -10.80 -4.06
C LEU A 18 8.97 -10.37 -4.56
N PRO A 19 9.99 -10.34 -3.69
CA PRO A 19 11.31 -9.90 -4.08
C PRO A 19 11.82 -10.76 -5.24
N ARG A 20 12.43 -10.11 -6.26
CA ARG A 20 12.92 -10.72 -7.51
C ARG A 20 13.74 -11.99 -7.32
N ASN A 21 14.33 -12.22 -6.13
CA ASN A 21 15.08 -13.42 -5.78
C ASN A 21 14.57 -14.06 -4.46
N LYS A 22 13.78 -15.14 -4.59
CA LYS A 22 13.26 -15.94 -3.46
C LYS A 22 14.38 -16.54 -2.59
N THR A 23 15.49 -16.93 -3.22
CA THR A 23 16.66 -17.54 -2.57
C THR A 23 17.36 -16.55 -1.63
N LEU A 24 17.60 -15.33 -2.10
CA LEU A 24 18.22 -14.26 -1.33
C LEU A 24 17.35 -13.86 -0.12
N ASN A 25 16.03 -13.74 -0.31
CA ASN A 25 15.10 -13.46 0.78
C ASN A 25 15.13 -14.58 1.85
N SER A 26 15.09 -15.85 1.43
CA SER A 26 15.21 -16.98 2.36
C SER A 26 16.54 -16.97 3.11
N LEU A 27 17.65 -16.64 2.46
CA LEU A 27 18.97 -16.61 3.09
C LEU A 27 19.07 -15.48 4.12
N LEU A 28 18.59 -14.27 3.78
CA LEU A 28 18.58 -13.11 4.68
C LEU A 28 17.66 -13.30 5.90
N VAL A 29 16.52 -13.95 5.71
CA VAL A 29 15.57 -14.24 6.81
C VAL A 29 16.11 -15.36 7.70
N LYS A 30 16.61 -16.47 7.13
CA LYS A 30 17.11 -17.63 7.90
C LYS A 30 18.44 -17.37 8.60
N SER A 31 19.30 -16.52 8.05
CA SER A 31 20.61 -16.20 8.65
C SER A 31 20.53 -15.28 9.86
N GLY A 32 19.36 -14.70 10.17
CA GLY A 32 19.21 -13.77 11.29
C GLY A 32 19.95 -12.44 11.11
N VAL A 33 20.61 -12.22 9.96
CA VAL A 33 21.34 -10.99 9.63
C VAL A 33 20.40 -9.78 9.67
N ILE A 34 19.14 -9.95 9.26
CA ILE A 34 18.11 -8.92 9.39
C ILE A 34 17.87 -8.53 10.85
N LYS A 35 17.91 -9.49 11.79
CA LYS A 35 17.71 -9.24 13.23
C LYS A 35 18.90 -8.51 13.85
N LEU A 36 20.12 -8.84 13.44
CA LEU A 36 21.36 -8.17 13.88
C LEU A 36 21.48 -6.75 13.30
N ALA A 37 21.26 -6.60 11.99
CA ALA A 37 21.18 -5.30 11.35
C ALA A 37 20.06 -4.45 11.96
N LYS A 38 18.98 -5.07 12.45
CA LYS A 38 17.89 -4.33 13.09
C LYS A 38 18.29 -3.68 14.42
N GLY A 39 19.20 -4.30 15.17
CA GLY A 39 19.73 -3.77 16.43
C GLY A 39 20.88 -2.77 16.26
N LEU A 40 21.69 -2.92 15.21
CA LEU A 40 22.86 -2.08 14.96
C LEU A 40 22.56 -0.82 14.14
N VAL A 41 21.54 -0.87 13.27
CA VAL A 41 21.22 0.27 12.39
C VAL A 41 20.33 1.29 13.12
N PRO A 42 20.77 2.54 13.30
CA PRO A 42 19.99 3.60 13.91
C PRO A 42 18.67 3.85 13.16
N ARG A 43 17.61 4.16 13.92
CA ARG A 43 16.25 4.38 13.38
C ARG A 43 16.20 5.39 12.22
N LYS A 44 17.03 6.43 12.26
CA LYS A 44 17.14 7.46 11.22
C LYS A 44 17.64 6.89 9.87
N LEU A 45 18.63 6.00 9.89
CA LEU A 45 19.16 5.34 8.69
C LEU A 45 18.15 4.36 8.09
N ARG A 46 17.40 3.64 8.95
CA ARG A 46 16.32 2.75 8.49
C ARG A 46 15.22 3.51 7.76
N GLN A 47 14.81 4.67 8.29
CA GLN A 47 13.78 5.50 7.66
C GLN A 47 14.21 6.00 6.27
N ASN A 48 15.45 6.46 6.14
CA ASN A 48 15.97 6.92 4.86
C ASN A 48 16.10 5.77 3.85
N LEU A 49 16.56 4.59 4.28
CA LEU A 49 16.64 3.40 3.43
C LEU A 49 15.27 2.87 3.01
N SER A 50 14.26 2.91 3.89
CA SER A 50 12.90 2.54 3.50
C SER A 50 12.33 3.49 2.44
N GLY A 51 12.62 4.80 2.51
CA GLY A 51 12.18 5.74 1.48
C GLY A 51 12.81 5.49 0.11
N VAL A 52 14.06 4.97 0.09
CA VAL A 52 14.75 4.59 -1.15
C VAL A 52 14.27 3.25 -1.69
N LEU A 53 14.07 2.25 -0.82
CA LEU A 53 13.60 0.91 -1.20
C LEU A 53 12.12 0.89 -1.62
N TYR A 54 11.30 1.69 -0.94
CA TYR A 54 9.88 1.91 -1.25
C TYR A 54 9.68 3.25 -1.94
N SER A 55 10.62 3.65 -2.80
CA SER A 55 10.43 4.81 -3.66
C SER A 55 9.14 4.61 -4.45
N SER A 56 8.28 5.61 -4.43
CA SER A 56 6.91 5.70 -5.00
C SER A 56 6.80 5.34 -6.48
N LYS A 57 7.90 4.96 -7.12
CA LYS A 57 8.05 4.63 -8.54
C LYS A 57 7.27 3.39 -9.00
N ASN A 58 6.79 2.55 -8.08
CA ASN A 58 6.03 1.33 -8.38
C ASN A 58 4.70 1.22 -7.63
N LEU A 59 4.11 2.34 -7.18
CA LEU A 59 2.74 2.29 -6.70
C LEU A 59 1.81 2.03 -7.90
N PRO A 60 1.03 0.94 -7.92
CA PRO A 60 0.06 0.74 -8.99
C PRO A 60 -0.92 1.91 -8.97
N SER A 61 -1.03 2.61 -10.09
CA SER A 61 -2.02 3.67 -10.26
C SER A 61 -3.40 3.02 -10.27
N LEU A 62 -4.27 3.42 -9.34
CA LEU A 62 -5.66 3.00 -9.32
C LEU A 62 -6.40 3.54 -10.55
N ALA A 63 -7.36 2.78 -11.06
CA ALA A 63 -8.26 3.30 -12.08
C ALA A 63 -9.19 4.36 -11.45
N THR A 64 -9.61 5.35 -12.25
CA THR A 64 -10.48 6.44 -11.78
C THR A 64 -11.79 5.94 -11.18
N GLU A 65 -12.32 4.85 -11.71
CA GLU A 65 -13.52 4.16 -11.22
C GLU A 65 -13.30 3.57 -9.82
N GLU A 66 -12.17 2.89 -9.62
CA GLU A 66 -11.77 2.30 -8.33
C GLU A 66 -11.58 3.39 -7.28
N VAL A 67 -10.96 4.52 -7.65
CA VAL A 67 -10.80 5.68 -6.76
C VAL A 67 -12.16 6.23 -6.35
N SER A 68 -13.10 6.38 -7.29
CA SER A 68 -14.43 6.92 -7.01
C SER A 68 -15.24 6.00 -6.09
N TYR A 69 -15.16 4.68 -6.32
CA TYR A 69 -15.78 3.68 -5.46
C TYR A 69 -15.21 3.74 -4.04
N LEU A 70 -13.87 3.71 -3.90
CA LEU A 70 -13.21 3.74 -2.59
C LEU A 70 -13.50 5.04 -1.85
N ARG A 71 -13.50 6.17 -2.54
CA ARG A 71 -13.87 7.46 -1.96
C ARG A 71 -15.28 7.41 -1.39
N GLY A 72 -16.25 6.93 -2.16
CA GLY A 72 -17.63 6.81 -1.71
C GLY A 72 -17.78 5.85 -0.51
N TYR A 73 -17.07 4.73 -0.56
CA TYR A 73 -17.07 3.71 0.49
C TYR A 73 -16.56 4.27 1.84
N TYR A 74 -15.40 4.93 1.84
CA TYR A 74 -14.76 5.42 3.07
C TYR A 74 -15.25 6.79 3.55
N LEU A 75 -16.06 7.51 2.77
CA LEU A 75 -16.45 8.90 3.10
C LEU A 75 -17.11 9.03 4.47
N SER A 76 -18.01 8.10 4.83
CA SER A 76 -18.73 8.11 6.11
C SER A 76 -17.78 7.90 7.30
N GLU A 77 -16.81 6.99 7.15
CA GLU A 77 -15.82 6.67 8.16
C GLU A 77 -14.84 7.83 8.37
N VAL A 78 -14.43 8.49 7.28
CA VAL A 78 -13.60 9.71 7.34
C VAL A 78 -14.32 10.82 8.10
N ASN A 79 -15.62 11.04 7.83
CA ASN A 79 -16.42 12.03 8.55
C ASN A 79 -16.58 11.68 10.04
N GLY A 80 -16.79 10.40 10.36
CA GLY A 80 -16.82 9.90 11.73
C GLY A 80 -15.49 10.14 12.45
N LEU A 81 -14.38 9.88 11.77
CA LEU A 81 -13.04 10.14 12.29
C LEU A 81 -12.81 11.63 12.54
N CYS A 82 -13.14 12.50 11.58
CA CYS A 82 -13.04 13.96 11.74
C CYS A 82 -13.77 14.45 13.00
N SER A 83 -14.95 13.89 13.25
CA SER A 83 -15.77 14.20 14.43
C SER A 83 -15.08 13.72 15.72
N LEU A 84 -14.52 12.50 15.70
CA LEU A 84 -13.85 11.90 16.86
C LEU A 84 -12.60 12.66 17.29
N ILE A 85 -11.80 13.13 16.33
CA ILE A 85 -10.55 13.85 16.61
C ILE A 85 -10.71 15.37 16.62
N ASN A 86 -11.94 15.86 16.42
CA ASN A 86 -12.29 17.28 16.30
C ASN A 86 -11.36 18.05 15.35
N ARG A 87 -11.10 17.46 14.17
CA ARG A 87 -10.21 18.03 13.16
C ARG A 87 -10.67 17.64 11.77
N ASP A 88 -10.64 18.61 10.87
CA ASP A 88 -10.90 18.36 9.46
C ASP A 88 -9.69 17.71 8.78
N LEU A 89 -9.89 16.47 8.32
CA LEU A 89 -8.89 15.68 7.61
C LEU A 89 -8.89 15.92 6.10
N THR A 90 -9.90 16.60 5.53
CA THR A 90 -9.98 16.85 4.07
C THR A 90 -8.85 17.77 3.57
N SER A 91 -8.25 18.56 4.46
CA SER A 91 -7.05 19.35 4.18
C SER A 91 -5.80 18.49 3.92
N ILE A 92 -5.74 17.30 4.51
CA ILE A 92 -4.62 16.35 4.40
C ILE A 92 -4.93 15.27 3.36
N TRP A 93 -6.19 14.84 3.28
CA TRP A 93 -6.69 13.81 2.37
C TRP A 93 -7.54 14.46 1.28
N GLN A 94 -6.87 14.97 0.26
CA GLN A 94 -7.51 15.71 -0.84
C GLN A 94 -8.50 14.85 -1.64
N GLU A 95 -8.35 13.53 -1.58
CA GLU A 95 -9.22 12.57 -2.22
C GLU A 95 -10.66 12.63 -1.70
N PHE A 96 -10.88 13.17 -0.49
CA PHE A 96 -12.20 13.32 0.13
C PHE A 96 -12.72 14.76 0.09
N LYS A 97 -11.97 15.70 -0.51
CA LYS A 97 -12.40 17.10 -0.63
C LYS A 97 -13.58 17.20 -1.60
N SER A 98 -14.74 17.61 -1.08
CA SER A 98 -15.98 17.78 -1.87
C SER A 98 -15.83 18.75 -3.03
#